data_AF-A0A942YYU9-F1
#
_entry.id   AF-A0A942YYU9-F1
#
_cell.length_a   1.000
_cell.length_b   1.000
_cell.length_c   1.000
_cell.angle_alpha   90.00
_cell.angle_beta   90.00
_cell.angle_gamma   90.00
#
_symmetry.space_group_name_H-M   'P 1'
#
loop_
_entity.id
_entity.type
_entity.pdbx_description
1 polymer ?
#
loop_
_entity_poly.entity_id
_entity_poly.type
_entity_poly.pdbx_seq_one_letter_code
_entity_poly.pdbx_strand_id
1 'polypeptide(L)'
;MNIRKFIMIVVGILIISGCGQKSLNERHQQYLTNKGWKIKGIIEVETFILEETPDELLSGFEANSITIFNEYLGKEVTQYIYELKEKDIEGKRLNAIIYEEKEKIIGGHGLLPSWTLGLFNLDDKQRLINEGKIKQ
;
A
#
# COMPACT_ATOMS: atom_id res chain seq x y z
N MET A 1 35.72 50.45 5.46
CA MET A 1 34.62 50.59 4.47
C MET A 1 34.99 49.68 3.30
N ASN A 2 34.35 48.56 3.01
CA ASN A 2 32.91 48.37 2.83
C ASN A 2 32.48 46.96 3.25
N ILE A 3 31.49 46.90 4.15
CA ILE A 3 30.78 45.68 4.53
C ILE A 3 29.94 45.24 3.33
N ARG A 4 30.29 44.10 2.71
CA ARG A 4 29.42 43.43 1.75
C ARG A 4 28.30 42.76 2.53
N LYS A 5 27.09 43.32 2.39
CA LYS A 5 25.84 42.78 2.92
C LYS A 5 25.56 41.43 2.24
N PHE A 6 25.72 40.32 2.96
CA PHE A 6 25.14 39.04 2.56
C PHE A 6 23.66 39.04 2.97
N ILE A 7 22.81 39.09 1.96
CA ILE A 7 21.36 38.99 2.07
C ILE A 7 20.98 37.53 2.32
N MET A 8 20.12 37.36 3.33
CA MET A 8 19.37 36.16 3.72
C MET A 8 19.05 35.16 2.60
N ILE A 9 19.29 33.87 2.88
CA ILE A 9 18.24 32.85 2.70
C ILE A 9 18.21 32.04 3.99
N VAL A 10 17.34 32.43 4.90
CA VAL A 10 16.84 31.54 5.95
C VAL A 10 16.05 30.48 5.19
N VAL A 11 16.66 29.31 4.97
CA VAL A 11 15.94 28.12 4.52
C VAL A 11 14.91 27.84 5.60
N GLY A 12 13.67 28.24 5.33
CA GLY A 12 12.54 27.96 6.19
C GLY A 12 12.49 26.47 6.41
N ILE A 13 12.84 26.06 7.63
CA ILE A 13 12.52 24.73 8.12
C ILE A 13 10.99 24.69 8.10
N LEU A 14 10.41 24.04 7.09
CA LEU A 14 9.02 23.61 7.11
C LEU A 14 8.91 22.53 8.18
N ILE A 15 8.89 22.94 9.45
CA ILE A 15 8.43 22.11 10.54
C ILE A 15 6.92 22.05 10.37
N ILE A 16 6.47 21.16 9.49
CA ILE A 16 5.05 20.83 9.41
C ILE A 16 4.70 20.19 10.74
N SER A 17 3.96 20.97 11.52
CA SER A 17 3.48 20.64 12.84
C SER A 17 2.49 19.49 12.73
N GLY A 18 2.61 18.47 13.58
CA GLY A 18 1.60 17.42 13.66
C GLY A 18 2.06 16.17 14.37
N CYS A 19 2.20 16.23 15.70
CA CYS A 19 2.16 15.01 16.49
C CYS A 19 0.72 14.49 16.46
N GLY A 20 0.45 13.40 15.74
CA GLY A 20 -0.84 12.68 15.76
C GLY A 20 -1.43 12.41 14.39
N GLN A 21 -1.38 11.13 13.98
CA GLN A 21 -1.90 10.56 12.74
C GLN A 21 -1.18 11.00 11.45
N LYS A 22 -0.35 10.09 10.92
CA LYS A 22 0.05 10.07 9.50
C LYS A 22 -1.22 10.26 8.66
N SER A 23 -1.36 11.40 7.99
CA SER A 23 -2.53 11.69 7.15
C SER A 23 -2.66 10.60 6.08
N LEU A 24 -3.83 9.99 6.00
CA LEU A 24 -4.12 8.95 5.03
C LEU A 24 -4.04 9.55 3.62
N ASN A 25 -3.33 8.91 2.69
CA ASN A 25 -3.27 9.34 1.30
C ASN A 25 -4.69 9.21 0.68
N GLU A 26 -5.29 10.34 0.29
CA GLU A 26 -6.66 10.39 -0.24
C GLU A 26 -6.83 9.54 -1.50
N ARG A 27 -5.79 9.45 -2.35
CA ARG A 27 -5.82 8.63 -3.56
C ARG A 27 -5.88 7.14 -3.21
N HIS A 28 -5.14 6.73 -2.18
CA HIS A 28 -5.16 5.35 -1.70
C HIS A 28 -6.50 5.02 -1.06
N GLN A 29 -7.07 5.97 -0.30
CA GLN A 29 -8.40 5.83 0.27
C GLN A 29 -9.46 5.65 -0.82
N GLN A 30 -9.44 6.48 -1.86
CA GLN A 30 -10.35 6.37 -2.99
C GLN A 30 -10.16 5.04 -3.74
N TYR A 31 -8.91 4.66 -4.03
CA TYR A 31 -8.58 3.40 -4.69
C TYR A 31 -9.16 2.19 -3.95
N LEU A 32 -8.93 2.09 -2.63
CA LEU A 32 -9.45 0.98 -1.83
C LEU A 32 -10.97 1.06 -1.64
N THR A 33 -11.53 2.24 -1.45
CA THR A 33 -12.98 2.44 -1.29
C THR A 33 -13.73 2.03 -2.56
N ASN A 34 -13.19 2.36 -3.74
CA ASN A 34 -13.78 1.97 -5.02
C ASN A 34 -13.79 0.44 -5.21
N LYS A 35 -12.84 -0.26 -4.59
CA LYS A 35 -12.78 -1.73 -4.53
C LYS A 35 -13.56 -2.32 -3.34
N GLY A 36 -14.26 -1.46 -2.61
CA GLY A 36 -15.12 -1.83 -1.49
C GLY A 36 -14.43 -1.95 -0.14
N TRP A 37 -13.12 -1.69 -0.02
CA TRP A 37 -12.37 -1.85 1.23
C TRP A 37 -12.35 -0.58 2.07
N LYS A 38 -12.36 -0.75 3.40
CA LYS A 38 -12.27 0.37 4.34
C LYS A 38 -10.95 0.32 5.09
N ILE A 39 -10.20 1.41 5.04
CA ILE A 39 -8.93 1.52 5.76
C ILE A 39 -9.21 1.84 7.23
N LYS A 40 -8.52 1.13 8.12
CA LYS A 40 -8.45 1.43 9.55
C LYS A 40 -7.26 2.33 9.87
N GLY A 41 -6.11 2.06 9.26
CA GLY A 41 -4.90 2.85 9.44
C GLY A 41 -3.77 2.37 8.55
N ILE A 42 -2.72 3.18 8.47
CA ILE A 42 -1.47 2.80 7.82
C ILE A 42 -0.58 2.06 8.81
N ILE A 43 0.00 0.94 8.36
CA ILE A 43 0.95 0.14 9.13
C ILE A 43 2.36 0.59 8.78
N GLU A 44 2.69 0.58 7.49
CA GLU A 44 4.06 0.74 7.01
C GLU A 44 4.10 1.40 5.64
N VAL A 45 5.22 2.07 5.38
CA VAL A 45 5.58 2.61 4.07
C VAL A 45 7.05 2.32 3.86
N GLU A 46 7.38 1.71 2.74
CA GLU A 46 8.74 1.34 2.39
C GLU A 46 8.98 1.60 0.91
N THR A 47 10.17 2.06 0.57
CA THR A 47 10.60 2.25 -0.83
C THR A 47 11.79 1.36 -1.09
N PHE A 48 11.74 0.61 -2.18
CA PHE A 48 12.76 -0.36 -2.55
C PHE A 48 12.81 -0.54 -4.07
N ILE A 49 13.90 -1.12 -4.57
CA ILE A 49 13.97 -1.56 -5.97
C ILE A 49 13.18 -2.87 -6.05
N LEU A 50 12.17 -2.92 -6.93
CA LEU A 50 11.43 -4.15 -7.18
C LEU A 50 12.36 -5.14 -7.90
N GLU A 51 13.07 -5.95 -7.12
CA GLU A 51 13.94 -6.99 -7.62
C GLU A 51 13.14 -8.20 -8.12
N GLU A 52 13.82 -9.10 -8.83
CA GLU A 52 13.22 -10.37 -9.24
C GLU A 52 12.67 -11.10 -8.01
N THR A 53 11.34 -11.19 -7.99
CA THR A 53 10.63 -11.94 -6.97
C THR A 53 10.88 -13.43 -7.26
N PRO A 54 11.18 -14.28 -6.26
CA PRO A 54 11.32 -15.71 -6.47
C PRO A 54 10.13 -16.28 -7.26
N ASP A 55 10.38 -17.17 -8.22
CA ASP A 55 9.34 -17.73 -9.11
C ASP A 55 8.11 -18.29 -8.36
N GLU A 56 8.32 -18.84 -7.16
CA GLU A 56 7.24 -19.32 -6.29
C GLU A 56 6.30 -18.20 -5.80
N LEU A 57 6.83 -17.02 -5.52
CA LEU A 57 6.02 -15.86 -5.12
C LEU A 57 5.33 -15.23 -6.35
N LEU A 58 6.01 -15.15 -7.48
CA LEU A 58 5.42 -14.68 -8.75
C LEU A 58 4.23 -15.55 -9.18
N SER A 59 4.40 -16.87 -9.16
CA SER A 59 3.31 -17.80 -9.49
C SER A 59 2.13 -17.68 -8.51
N GLY A 60 2.39 -17.42 -7.22
CA GLY A 60 1.35 -17.11 -6.24
C GLY A 60 0.57 -15.83 -6.56
N PHE A 61 1.25 -14.77 -7.00
CA PHE A 61 0.61 -13.53 -7.45
C PHE A 61 -0.21 -13.74 -8.72
N GLU A 62 0.35 -14.41 -9.73
CA GLU A 62 -0.32 -14.69 -11.00
C GLU A 62 -1.54 -15.60 -10.83
N ALA A 63 -1.45 -16.63 -9.97
CA ALA A 63 -2.59 -17.49 -9.63
C ALA A 63 -3.75 -16.71 -8.98
N ASN A 64 -3.46 -15.57 -8.37
CA ASN A 64 -4.43 -14.63 -7.81
C ASN A 64 -4.70 -13.42 -8.73
N SER A 65 -4.34 -13.51 -10.02
CA SER A 65 -4.53 -12.45 -11.02
C SER A 65 -3.88 -11.12 -10.64
N ILE A 66 -2.74 -11.15 -9.95
CA ILE A 66 -1.92 -9.99 -9.60
C ILE A 66 -0.70 -10.00 -10.53
N THR A 67 -0.78 -9.26 -11.64
CA THR A 67 0.23 -9.29 -12.72
C THR A 67 1.12 -8.05 -12.78
N ILE A 68 0.95 -7.12 -11.84
CA ILE A 68 1.60 -5.80 -11.89
C ILE A 68 3.12 -5.85 -11.80
N PHE A 69 3.71 -6.90 -11.21
CA PHE A 69 5.13 -6.90 -10.88
C PHE A 69 6.03 -7.03 -12.11
N ASN A 70 5.61 -7.79 -13.12
CA ASN A 70 6.40 -8.06 -14.33
C ASN A 70 6.77 -6.79 -15.10
N GLU A 71 5.90 -5.77 -15.09
CA GLU A 71 6.12 -4.51 -15.81
C GLU A 71 7.02 -3.50 -15.06
N TYR A 72 7.31 -3.77 -13.78
CA TYR A 72 8.00 -2.85 -12.89
C TYR A 72 9.28 -3.43 -12.28
N LEU A 73 9.72 -4.61 -12.72
CA LEU A 73 11.02 -5.17 -12.34
C LEU A 73 12.16 -4.19 -12.61
N GLY A 74 13.06 -4.07 -11.63
CA GLY A 74 14.20 -3.16 -11.64
C GLY A 74 13.85 -1.68 -11.42
N LYS A 75 12.58 -1.34 -11.18
CA LYS A 75 12.16 0.04 -10.88
C LYS A 75 12.07 0.27 -9.38
N GLU A 76 12.31 1.51 -8.97
CA GLU A 76 12.02 1.94 -7.60
C GLU A 76 10.50 2.03 -7.40
N VAL A 77 10.00 1.34 -6.39
CA VAL A 77 8.59 1.30 -6.03
C VAL A 77 8.43 1.64 -4.56
N THR A 78 7.34 2.34 -4.22
CA THR A 78 6.94 2.57 -2.83
C THR A 78 5.76 1.67 -2.51
N GLN A 79 5.92 0.78 -1.52
CA GLN A 79 4.80 0.02 -0.97
C GLN A 79 4.19 0.73 0.24
N TYR A 80 2.87 0.63 0.34
CA TYR A 80 2.07 1.12 1.44
C TYR A 80 1.24 -0.02 1.99
N ILE A 81 1.44 -0.35 3.26
CA ILE A 81 0.70 -1.40 3.95
C ILE A 81 -0.39 -0.74 4.81
N TYR A 82 -1.64 -1.08 4.54
CA TYR A 82 -2.82 -0.60 5.25
C TYR A 82 -3.49 -1.73 6.01
N GLU A 83 -3.87 -1.46 7.26
CA GLU A 83 -4.81 -2.32 7.98
C GLU A 83 -6.23 -2.01 7.49
N LEU A 84 -6.99 -3.05 7.15
CA LEU A 84 -8.40 -2.92 6.77
C LEU A 84 -9.32 -3.04 8.00
N LYS A 85 -10.53 -2.50 7.91
CA LYS A 85 -11.54 -2.63 8.98
C LYS A 85 -12.14 -4.03 9.03
N GLU A 86 -12.25 -4.66 7.87
CA GLU A 86 -12.70 -6.04 7.72
C GLU A 86 -11.73 -7.02 8.39
N LYS A 87 -12.26 -8.18 8.75
CA LYS A 87 -11.51 -9.28 9.35
C LYS A 87 -11.83 -10.57 8.62
N ASP A 88 -10.89 -11.51 8.67
CA ASP A 88 -11.17 -12.87 8.21
C ASP A 88 -12.15 -13.60 9.16
N ILE A 89 -12.54 -14.81 8.77
CA ILE A 89 -13.46 -15.63 9.56
C ILE A 89 -12.98 -15.95 10.97
N GLU A 90 -11.66 -16.04 11.18
CA GLU A 90 -11.03 -16.28 12.47
C GLU A 90 -10.88 -14.99 13.30
N GLY A 91 -11.26 -13.85 12.73
CA GLY A 91 -11.20 -12.55 13.38
C GLY A 91 -9.83 -11.87 13.32
N LYS A 92 -8.91 -12.38 12.50
CA LYS A 92 -7.62 -11.74 12.24
C LYS A 92 -7.80 -10.57 11.27
N ARG A 93 -6.89 -9.61 11.38
CA ARG A 93 -6.90 -8.37 10.59
C ARG A 93 -6.42 -8.67 9.17
N LEU A 94 -7.09 -8.06 8.21
CA LEU A 94 -6.69 -8.08 6.80
C LEU A 94 -5.80 -6.88 6.52
N ASN A 95 -4.83 -7.06 5.61
CA ASN A 95 -4.03 -5.95 5.12
C ASN A 95 -4.28 -5.71 3.63
N ALA A 96 -4.16 -4.47 3.19
CA ALA A 96 -4.03 -4.12 1.78
C ALA A 96 -2.64 -3.52 1.55
N ILE A 97 -1.98 -3.97 0.48
CA ILE A 97 -0.69 -3.48 0.05
C ILE A 97 -0.90 -2.77 -1.29
N ILE A 98 -0.53 -1.49 -1.34
CA ILE A 98 -0.58 -0.66 -2.55
C ILE A 98 0.84 -0.33 -2.97
N TYR A 99 1.12 -0.44 -4.26
CA TYR A 99 2.40 -0.05 -4.85
C TYR A 99 2.24 1.22 -5.66
N GLU A 100 3.21 2.14 -5.51
CA GLU A 100 3.36 3.31 -6.37
C GLU A 100 4.71 3.30 -7.10
N GLU A 101 4.71 3.77 -8.35
CA GLU A 101 5.92 4.18 -9.09
C GLU A 101 5.72 5.64 -9.50
N LYS A 102 6.71 6.50 -9.21
CA LYS A 102 6.65 7.95 -9.48
C LYS A 102 5.32 8.58 -9.05
N GLU A 103 4.92 8.31 -7.80
CA GLU A 103 3.68 8.80 -7.19
C GLU A 103 2.42 8.43 -7.99
N LYS A 104 2.41 7.30 -8.70
CA LYS A 104 1.22 6.74 -9.35
C LYS A 104 0.98 5.34 -8.82
N ILE A 105 -0.26 5.07 -8.43
CA ILE A 105 -0.68 3.71 -8.06
C ILE A 105 -0.52 2.81 -9.29
N ILE A 106 0.33 1.79 -9.16
CA ILE A 106 0.54 0.77 -10.20
C ILE A 106 -0.24 -0.50 -9.91
N GLY A 107 -0.70 -0.66 -8.67
CA GLY A 107 -1.65 -1.69 -8.28
C GLY A 107 -1.53 -2.06 -6.80
N GLY A 108 -2.03 -3.23 -6.45
CA GLY A 108 -1.99 -3.71 -5.08
C GLY A 108 -2.64 -5.06 -4.91
N HIS A 109 -2.42 -5.65 -3.74
CA HIS A 109 -3.03 -6.91 -3.34
C HIS A 109 -3.43 -6.87 -1.87
N GLY A 110 -4.19 -7.84 -1.42
CA GLY A 110 -4.55 -7.98 -0.03
C GLY A 110 -3.93 -9.22 0.60
N LEU A 111 -3.78 -9.16 1.94
CA LEU A 111 -3.32 -10.28 2.75
C LEU A 111 -4.41 -10.79 3.69
N LEU A 112 -4.63 -12.11 3.65
CA LEU A 112 -5.59 -12.86 4.45
C LEU A 112 -4.86 -13.94 5.27
N PRO A 113 -4.56 -13.68 6.56
CA PRO A 113 -3.68 -14.55 7.35
C PRO A 113 -4.17 -16.00 7.52
N SER A 114 -5.48 -16.23 7.47
CA SER A 114 -6.08 -17.57 7.65
C SER A 114 -6.19 -18.40 6.36
N TRP A 115 -5.58 -17.98 5.25
CA TRP A 115 -5.58 -18.74 3.99
C TRP A 115 -4.16 -19.13 3.59
N THR A 116 -3.99 -20.34 3.04
CA THR A 116 -2.70 -20.99 2.82
C THR A 116 -1.73 -20.21 1.94
N LEU A 117 -2.21 -19.42 0.97
CA LEU A 117 -1.38 -18.45 0.24
C LEU A 117 -1.49 -17.05 0.81
N GLY A 118 -2.57 -16.78 1.54
CA GLY A 118 -2.86 -15.53 2.21
C GLY A 118 -2.89 -14.32 1.29
N LEU A 119 -2.94 -14.48 -0.03
CA LEU A 119 -2.94 -13.40 -1.02
C LEU A 119 -4.32 -13.32 -1.69
N PHE A 120 -4.84 -12.12 -1.92
CA PHE A 120 -6.05 -11.93 -2.70
C PHE A 120 -5.98 -10.68 -3.59
N ASN A 121 -6.71 -10.70 -4.71
CA ASN A 121 -6.88 -9.51 -5.52
C ASN A 121 -7.83 -8.53 -4.83
N LEU A 122 -7.48 -7.24 -4.76
CA LEU A 122 -8.34 -6.24 -4.13
C LEU A 122 -9.71 -6.10 -4.80
N ASP A 123 -9.91 -6.57 -6.03
CA ASP A 123 -11.23 -6.60 -6.67
C ASP A 123 -12.12 -7.77 -6.20
N ASP A 124 -11.57 -8.74 -5.46
CA ASP A 124 -12.27 -9.97 -5.09
C ASP A 124 -13.13 -9.87 -3.82
N LYS A 125 -13.42 -8.67 -3.31
CA LYS A 125 -14.12 -8.53 -2.02
C LYS A 125 -15.41 -9.36 -1.94
N GLN A 126 -16.25 -9.31 -2.97
CA GLN A 126 -17.50 -10.08 -2.97
C GLN A 126 -17.27 -11.58 -3.08
N ARG A 127 -16.28 -12.02 -3.86
CA ARG A 127 -15.90 -13.44 -3.94
C ARG A 127 -15.48 -13.96 -2.56
N LEU A 128 -14.64 -13.20 -1.84
CA LEU A 128 -14.18 -13.56 -0.50
C LEU A 128 -15.31 -13.63 0.54
N ILE A 129 -16.33 -12.77 0.42
CA ILE A 129 -17.53 -12.85 1.27
C ILE A 129 -18.33 -14.12 0.93
N ASN A 130 -18.57 -14.38 -0.35
CA ASN A 130 -19.36 -15.52 -0.81
C ASN A 130 -18.71 -16.88 -0.47
N GLU A 131 -17.38 -16.94 -0.51
CA GLU A 131 -16.60 -18.12 -0.12
C GLU A 131 -16.45 -18.27 1.41
N GLY A 132 -17.01 -17.34 2.19
CA GLY A 132 -16.91 -17.34 3.64
C GLY A 132 -15.47 -17.20 4.13
N LYS A 133 -14.66 -16.36 3.47
CA LYS A 133 -13.27 -16.06 3.89
C LYS A 133 -13.18 -14.84 4.79
N ILE A 134 -14.06 -13.86 4.58
CA ILE A 134 -14.12 -12.61 5.36
C ILE A 134 -15.55 -12.33 5.82
N LYS A 135 -15.67 -11.62 6.95
CA LYS A 135 -16.96 -11.16 7.48
C LYS A 135 -17.32 -9.80 6.88
N GLN A 136 -18.62 -9.55 6.72
CA GLN A 136 -19.17 -8.28 6.24
C GLN A 136 -19.08 -7.17 7.29
#